data_AF-A0A382MZZ1-F1
#
_entry.id   AF-A0A382MZZ1-F1
#
_cell.length_a   1.000
_cell.length_b   1.000
_cell.length_c   1.000
_cell.angle_alpha   90.00
_cell.angle_beta   90.00
_cell.angle_gamma   90.00
#
_symmetry.space_group_name_H-M   'P 1'
#
loop_
_entity.id
_entity.type
_entity.pdbx_description
1 polymer ?
#
loop_
_entity_poly.entity_id
_entity_poly.type
_entity_poly.pdbx_seq_one_letter_code
_entity_poly.pdbx_strand_id
1 'polypeptide(L)'
;MFSNNISKSNTIINPSKYFSPFVEPEFSFVMKNELDVSKAPYSPNIVYESISAVLPSIELVDSRYEDWTSIGVNNLIADNAVHAHWIYGVETKDLNSFNFNNHSVDLFINEKFIEKGNASAVMGNPINSLTWLINNLATVGKALPKNYYISTGTCTKAIP
;
A
#
# COMPACT_ATOMS: atom_id res chain seq x y z
N MET A 1 -7.21 5.86 -0.01
CA MET A 1 -7.49 5.94 1.44
C MET A 1 -8.38 7.14 1.73
N PHE A 2 -9.19 7.06 2.80
CA PHE A 2 -9.99 8.19 3.25
C PHE A 2 -9.13 9.17 4.07
N SER A 3 -9.40 10.45 3.97
CA SER A 3 -8.61 11.54 4.58
C SER A 3 -8.47 11.46 6.11
N ASN A 4 -9.28 10.64 6.79
CA ASN A 4 -9.47 10.73 8.23
C ASN A 4 -8.63 9.73 9.05
N ASN A 5 -7.93 8.77 8.43
CA ASN A 5 -7.11 7.77 9.13
C ASN A 5 -5.71 7.64 8.50
N ILE A 6 -5.04 8.79 8.38
CA ILE A 6 -3.68 8.87 7.84
C ILE A 6 -2.80 9.58 8.85
N SER A 7 -1.57 9.10 9.05
CA SER A 7 -0.61 9.73 9.95
C SER A 7 0.81 9.62 9.44
N LYS A 8 1.64 10.61 9.78
CA LYS A 8 3.07 10.56 9.50
C LYS A 8 3.77 9.66 10.53
N SER A 9 4.93 9.10 10.17
CA SER A 9 5.79 8.35 11.08
C SER A 9 6.10 9.09 12.38
N ASN A 10 6.41 8.34 13.44
CA ASN A 10 6.54 8.82 14.82
C ASN A 10 5.24 9.38 15.42
N THR A 11 4.09 8.85 14.99
CA THR A 11 2.78 9.19 15.57
C THR A 11 2.41 8.26 16.74
N ILE A 12 1.46 8.69 17.55
CA ILE A 12 0.78 7.87 18.56
C ILE A 12 -0.63 7.59 18.06
N ILE A 13 -1.00 6.32 18.04
CA ILE A 13 -2.33 5.86 17.63
C ILE A 13 -3.09 5.38 18.86
N ASN A 14 -4.35 5.77 19.00
CA ASN A 14 -5.18 5.32 20.12
C ASN A 14 -5.71 3.90 19.82
N PRO A 15 -5.25 2.86 20.54
CA PRO A 15 -5.67 1.49 20.28
C PRO A 15 -7.17 1.27 20.52
N SER A 16 -7.83 2.08 21.35
CA SER A 16 -9.27 1.95 21.63
C SER A 16 -10.18 2.25 20.43
N LYS A 17 -9.61 2.72 19.31
CA LYS A 17 -10.34 2.97 18.05
C LYS A 17 -10.42 1.73 17.16
N TYR A 18 -9.70 0.67 17.50
CA TYR A 18 -9.55 -0.53 16.70
C TYR A 18 -10.05 -1.75 17.48
N PHE A 19 -10.50 -2.77 16.77
CA PHE A 19 -11.02 -4.00 17.33
C PHE A 19 -9.91 -5.03 17.50
N SER A 20 -9.30 -5.47 16.40
CA SER A 20 -8.23 -6.46 16.37
C SER A 20 -7.26 -6.16 15.22
N PRO A 21 -6.52 -5.05 15.29
CA PRO A 21 -5.73 -4.59 14.16
C PRO A 21 -4.51 -5.49 13.91
N PHE A 22 -4.10 -5.55 12.66
CA PHE A 22 -2.82 -6.12 12.23
C PHE A 22 -2.00 -5.04 11.51
N VAL A 23 -0.67 -5.15 11.58
CA VAL A 23 0.28 -4.29 10.88
C VAL A 23 0.79 -4.96 9.60
N GLU A 24 0.86 -4.17 8.54
CA GLU A 24 1.35 -4.58 7.23
C GLU A 24 2.39 -3.55 6.72
N PRO A 25 3.68 -3.92 6.63
CA PRO A 25 4.70 -3.05 6.08
C PRO A 25 4.64 -3.07 4.54
N GLU A 26 4.59 -1.89 3.93
CA GLU A 26 4.40 -1.74 2.49
C GLU A 26 5.38 -0.75 1.85
N PHE A 27 5.54 -0.90 0.53
CA PHE A 27 5.98 0.20 -0.32
C PHE A 27 4.77 0.99 -0.79
N SER A 28 4.86 2.31 -0.64
CA SER A 28 3.88 3.23 -1.20
C SER A 28 4.52 4.17 -2.22
N PHE A 29 3.73 4.59 -3.20
CA PHE A 29 4.17 5.48 -4.28
C PHE A 29 3.37 6.77 -4.31
N VAL A 30 4.00 7.84 -4.79
CA VAL A 30 3.37 9.15 -5.03
C VAL A 30 3.30 9.42 -6.53
N MET A 31 2.12 9.67 -7.07
CA MET A 31 1.97 9.94 -8.51
C MET A 31 2.56 11.30 -8.90
N LYS A 32 3.40 11.32 -9.94
CA LYS A 32 3.97 12.53 -10.56
C LYS A 32 2.97 13.29 -11.40
N ASN A 33 2.09 12.56 -12.07
CA ASN A 33 1.06 13.08 -12.95
C ASN A 33 -0.10 12.08 -13.04
N GLU A 34 -1.25 12.61 -13.44
CA GLU A 34 -2.37 11.78 -13.88
C GLU A 34 -2.06 11.16 -15.24
N LEU A 35 -2.49 9.92 -15.47
CA LEU A 35 -2.37 9.22 -16.75
C LEU A 35 -3.72 9.25 -17.48
N ASP A 36 -3.68 9.53 -18.78
CA ASP A 36 -4.86 9.63 -19.65
C ASP A 36 -5.55 8.26 -19.77
N VAL A 37 -6.78 8.15 -19.26
CA VAL A 37 -7.53 6.89 -19.26
C VAL A 37 -7.77 6.34 -20.67
N SER A 38 -7.84 7.19 -21.70
CA SER A 38 -8.09 6.77 -23.09
C SER A 38 -6.91 6.02 -23.74
N LYS A 39 -5.72 6.09 -23.11
CA LYS A 39 -4.50 5.43 -23.60
C LYS A 39 -4.17 4.13 -22.85
N ALA A 40 -4.99 3.73 -21.89
CA ALA A 40 -4.84 2.45 -21.20
C ALA A 40 -5.11 1.26 -22.17
N PRO A 41 -4.52 0.08 -21.96
CA PRO A 41 -3.69 -0.30 -20.80
C PRO A 41 -2.25 0.21 -20.89
N TYR A 42 -1.69 0.55 -19.73
CA TYR A 42 -0.30 0.95 -19.55
C TYR A 42 0.60 -0.22 -19.18
N SER A 43 1.85 -0.18 -19.63
CA SER A 43 2.91 -1.10 -19.22
C SER A 43 3.55 -0.64 -17.88
N PRO A 44 4.19 -1.56 -17.13
CA PRO A 44 4.90 -1.20 -15.90
C PRO A 44 5.94 -0.10 -16.06
N ASN A 45 6.61 -0.01 -17.22
CA ASN A 45 7.61 1.04 -17.48
C ASN A 45 6.96 2.44 -17.53
N ILE A 46 5.82 2.58 -18.21
CA ILE A 46 5.10 3.86 -18.27
C ILE A 46 4.61 4.24 -16.87
N VAL A 47 4.12 3.26 -16.11
CA VAL A 47 3.67 3.49 -14.73
C VAL A 47 4.84 3.91 -13.84
N TYR A 48 6.01 3.27 -13.95
CA TYR A 48 7.21 3.65 -13.20
C TYR A 48 7.62 5.11 -13.47
N GLU A 49 7.60 5.54 -14.72
CA GLU A 49 7.92 6.94 -15.10
C GLU A 49 6.91 7.97 -14.57
N SER A 50 5.70 7.53 -14.23
CA SER A 50 4.64 8.35 -13.65
C SER A 50 4.71 8.46 -12.12
N ILE A 51 5.72 7.88 -11.48
CA ILE A 51 5.95 7.96 -10.03
C ILE A 51 6.92 9.12 -9.73
N SER A 52 6.62 9.90 -8.70
CA SER A 52 7.44 11.03 -8.23
C SER A 52 8.29 10.70 -7.01
N ALA A 53 7.83 9.77 -6.16
CA ALA A 53 8.53 9.32 -4.97
C ALA A 53 8.02 7.94 -4.55
N VAL A 54 8.88 7.24 -3.81
CA VAL A 54 8.55 6.05 -3.03
C VAL A 54 8.70 6.36 -1.55
N LEU A 55 7.93 5.71 -0.70
CA LEU A 55 8.03 5.83 0.74
C LEU A 55 7.72 4.49 1.42
N PRO A 56 8.34 4.18 2.56
CA PRO A 56 7.88 3.08 3.39
C PRO A 56 6.58 3.48 4.09
N SER A 57 5.69 2.52 4.28
CA SER A 57 4.45 2.72 5.02
C SER A 57 4.08 1.50 5.85
N ILE A 58 3.23 1.71 6.84
CA ILE A 58 2.54 0.65 7.57
C ILE A 58 1.04 0.87 7.37
N GLU A 59 0.34 -0.14 6.85
CA GLU A 59 -1.11 -0.20 6.96
C GLU A 59 -1.49 -0.91 8.26
N LEU A 60 -2.39 -0.29 9.02
CA LEU A 60 -3.19 -0.98 10.01
C LEU A 60 -4.45 -1.47 9.31
N VAL A 61 -4.59 -2.80 9.24
CA VAL A 61 -5.81 -3.45 8.80
C VAL A 61 -6.61 -3.89 10.01
N ASP A 62 -7.91 -3.63 10.00
CA ASP A 62 -8.84 -3.97 11.07
C ASP A 62 -10.23 -4.18 10.47
N SER A 63 -10.75 -5.40 10.62
CA SER A 63 -12.03 -5.77 10.01
C SER A 63 -13.20 -5.41 10.93
N ARG A 64 -14.36 -5.15 10.31
CA ARG A 64 -15.63 -4.97 11.04
C ARG A 64 -16.35 -6.30 11.28
N TYR A 65 -15.73 -7.42 10.90
CA TYR A 65 -16.16 -8.79 11.22
C TYR A 65 -15.22 -9.41 12.25
N GLU A 66 -15.75 -10.25 13.14
CA GLU A 66 -14.94 -10.90 14.21
C GLU A 66 -13.88 -11.86 13.66
N ASP A 67 -14.26 -12.72 12.70
CA ASP A 67 -13.33 -13.61 11.98
C ASP A 67 -13.29 -13.26 10.50
N TRP A 68 -12.47 -12.26 10.15
CA TRP A 68 -12.33 -11.80 8.77
C TRP A 68 -11.59 -12.77 7.86
N THR A 69 -10.96 -13.81 8.40
CA THR A 69 -10.22 -14.80 7.59
C THR A 69 -11.16 -15.77 6.87
N SER A 70 -12.40 -15.89 7.32
CA SER A 70 -13.40 -16.82 6.78
C SER A 70 -14.56 -16.16 6.01
N ILE A 71 -14.69 -14.83 6.05
CA ILE A 71 -15.81 -14.12 5.39
C ILE A 71 -15.74 -14.08 3.86
N GLY A 72 -14.59 -14.40 3.27
CA GLY A 72 -14.38 -14.41 1.82
C GLY A 72 -14.23 -13.02 1.17
N VAL A 73 -13.74 -13.01 -0.06
CA VAL A 73 -13.23 -11.79 -0.74
C VAL A 73 -14.28 -10.69 -0.94
N ASN A 74 -15.53 -11.03 -1.25
CA ASN A 74 -16.57 -10.03 -1.47
C ASN A 74 -16.87 -9.23 -0.21
N ASN A 75 -16.86 -9.89 0.95
CA ASN A 75 -17.04 -9.22 2.23
C ASN A 75 -15.81 -8.40 2.60
N LEU A 76 -14.59 -8.86 2.30
CA LEU A 76 -13.39 -8.03 2.47
C LEU A 76 -13.43 -6.77 1.61
N ILE A 77 -13.88 -6.88 0.36
CA ILE A 77 -14.06 -5.73 -0.55
C ILE A 77 -15.13 -4.77 -0.01
N ALA A 78 -16.28 -5.30 0.40
CA ALA A 78 -17.35 -4.51 1.02
C ALA A 78 -16.88 -3.84 2.32
N ASP A 79 -15.99 -4.51 3.05
CA ASP A 79 -15.28 -4.02 4.22
C ASP A 79 -14.08 -3.15 3.83
N ASN A 80 -14.15 -2.44 2.70
CA ASN A 80 -13.12 -1.51 2.22
C ASN A 80 -11.69 -2.07 2.32
N ALA A 81 -11.53 -3.33 1.91
CA ALA A 81 -10.29 -4.10 2.00
C ALA A 81 -9.67 -4.08 3.41
N VAL A 82 -10.50 -4.16 4.45
CA VAL A 82 -10.14 -4.13 5.89
C VAL A 82 -9.26 -2.94 6.30
N HIS A 83 -9.19 -1.88 5.50
CA HIS A 83 -8.43 -0.67 5.83
C HIS A 83 -8.91 -0.05 7.13
N ALA A 84 -7.97 0.29 8.02
CA ALA A 84 -8.26 1.00 9.26
C ALA A 84 -7.44 2.29 9.40
N HIS A 85 -6.12 2.23 9.18
CA HIS A 85 -5.24 3.40 9.26
C HIS A 85 -4.01 3.22 8.39
N TRP A 86 -3.45 4.31 7.89
CA TRP A 86 -2.19 4.25 7.14
C TRP A 86 -1.16 5.22 7.71
N ILE A 87 0.03 4.69 7.99
CA ILE A 87 1.16 5.43 8.54
C ILE A 87 2.24 5.50 7.50
N TYR A 88 2.68 6.71 7.16
CA TYR A 88 3.64 6.93 6.08
C TYR A 88 4.95 7.50 6.58
N GLY A 89 6.05 6.99 6.02
CA GLY A 89 7.41 7.43 6.32
C GLY A 89 7.86 8.61 5.47
N VAL A 90 9.18 8.70 5.26
CA VAL A 90 9.80 9.77 4.48
C VAL A 90 9.81 9.40 3.00
N GLU A 91 9.43 10.36 2.15
CA GLU A 91 9.52 10.23 0.69
C GLU A 91 10.98 10.23 0.22
N THR A 92 11.29 9.28 -0.66
CA THR A 92 12.54 9.23 -1.43
C THR A 92 12.21 9.42 -2.90
N LYS A 93 12.78 10.47 -3.51
CA LYS A 93 12.53 10.81 -4.92
C LYS A 93 13.37 9.98 -5.89
N ASP A 94 14.53 9.50 -5.45
CA ASP A 94 15.38 8.65 -6.27
C ASP A 94 14.85 7.21 -6.24
N LEU A 95 13.95 6.88 -7.17
CA LEU A 95 13.38 5.53 -7.28
C LEU A 95 14.44 4.48 -7.65
N ASN A 96 15.55 4.87 -8.28
CA ASN A 96 16.60 3.95 -8.69
C ASN A 96 17.46 3.47 -7.50
N SER A 97 17.34 4.11 -6.33
CA SER A 97 17.97 3.60 -5.11
C SER A 97 17.31 2.32 -4.58
N PHE A 98 16.19 1.87 -5.18
CA PHE A 98 15.45 0.68 -4.78
C PHE A 98 15.46 -0.38 -5.87
N ASN A 99 15.97 -1.57 -5.56
CA ASN A 99 15.75 -2.76 -6.37
C ASN A 99 14.42 -3.43 -5.97
N PHE A 100 13.31 -2.99 -6.55
CA PHE A 100 11.97 -3.52 -6.22
C PHE A 100 11.76 -5.01 -6.51
N ASN A 101 12.61 -5.63 -7.33
CA ASN A 101 12.57 -7.08 -7.54
C ASN A 101 13.16 -7.86 -6.36
N ASN A 102 13.94 -7.21 -5.49
CA ASN A 102 14.56 -7.86 -4.34
C ASN A 102 14.98 -6.84 -3.27
N HIS A 103 14.02 -6.08 -2.74
CA HIS A 103 14.27 -5.16 -1.63
C HIS A 103 13.77 -5.78 -0.34
N SER A 104 14.66 -5.99 0.63
CA SER A 104 14.32 -6.58 1.94
C SER A 104 13.51 -5.60 2.78
N VAL A 105 12.53 -6.12 3.53
CA VAL A 105 11.74 -5.36 4.50
C VAL A 105 11.78 -6.10 5.82
N ASP A 106 12.32 -5.48 6.87
CA ASP A 106 12.39 -6.09 8.20
C ASP A 106 11.39 -5.40 9.13
N LEU A 107 10.51 -6.18 9.76
CA LEU A 107 9.48 -5.68 10.68
C LEU A 107 9.94 -5.86 12.13
N PHE A 108 9.87 -4.77 12.89
CA PHE A 108 10.20 -4.74 14.31
C PHE A 108 9.00 -4.27 15.13
N ILE A 109 8.74 -4.94 16.25
CA ILE A 109 7.76 -4.53 17.25
C ILE A 109 8.46 -4.51 18.60
N ASN A 110 8.39 -3.39 19.32
CA ASN A 110 9.10 -3.18 20.58
C ASN A 110 10.59 -3.52 20.47
N GLU A 111 11.24 -3.02 19.41
CA GLU A 111 12.66 -3.24 19.09
C GLU A 111 13.05 -4.70 18.80
N LYS A 112 12.10 -5.63 18.86
CA LYS A 112 12.31 -7.05 18.55
C LYS A 112 12.02 -7.29 17.08
N PHE A 113 12.94 -7.97 16.40
CA PHE A 113 12.71 -8.49 15.05
C PHE A 113 11.57 -9.53 15.06
N ILE A 114 10.56 -9.31 14.23
CA ILE A 114 9.36 -10.14 14.15
C ILE A 114 9.32 -10.95 12.86
N GLU A 115 9.51 -10.28 11.72
CA GLU A 115 9.34 -10.90 10.41
C GLU A 115 10.23 -10.23 9.36
N LYS A 116 10.63 -11.00 8.35
CA LYS A 116 11.34 -10.52 7.17
C LYS A 116 10.51 -10.75 5.91
N GLY A 117 10.36 -9.68 5.15
CA GLY A 117 9.63 -9.62 3.90
C GLY A 117 10.49 -9.18 2.73
N ASN A 118 9.84 -9.02 1.58
CA ASN A 118 10.48 -8.51 0.38
C ASN A 118 9.48 -7.73 -0.48
N ALA A 119 9.93 -6.69 -1.16
CA ALA A 119 9.12 -5.98 -2.15
C ALA A 119 8.50 -6.93 -3.20
N SER A 120 9.22 -7.99 -3.60
CA SER A 120 8.71 -8.95 -4.57
C SER A 120 7.54 -9.81 -4.08
N ALA A 121 7.24 -9.81 -2.78
CA ALA A 121 6.00 -10.42 -2.27
C ALA A 121 4.76 -9.72 -2.84
N VAL A 122 4.88 -8.44 -3.19
CA VAL A 122 3.81 -7.64 -3.78
C VAL A 122 3.73 -7.90 -5.28
N MET A 123 2.99 -8.94 -5.69
CA MET A 123 2.79 -9.31 -7.10
C MET A 123 4.09 -9.42 -7.91
N GLY A 124 5.16 -9.94 -7.30
CA GLY A 124 6.50 -10.04 -7.90
C GLY A 124 7.28 -8.71 -7.90
N ASN A 125 6.60 -7.57 -7.89
CA ASN A 125 7.15 -6.22 -7.82
C ASN A 125 6.00 -5.23 -7.52
N PRO A 126 6.12 -4.31 -6.54
CA PRO A 126 5.05 -3.37 -6.19
C PRO A 126 4.60 -2.47 -7.35
N ILE A 127 5.43 -2.25 -8.37
CA ILE A 127 5.04 -1.54 -9.60
C ILE A 127 3.98 -2.32 -10.38
N ASN A 128 3.98 -3.66 -10.33
CA ASN A 128 2.94 -4.48 -10.96
C ASN A 128 1.58 -4.25 -10.29
N SER A 129 1.55 -4.13 -8.96
CA SER A 129 0.33 -3.82 -8.20
C SER A 129 -0.24 -2.45 -8.58
N LEU A 130 0.61 -1.42 -8.61
CA LEU A 130 0.21 -0.08 -9.07
C LEU A 130 -0.27 -0.09 -10.54
N THR A 131 0.42 -0.83 -11.41
CA THR A 131 0.06 -0.96 -12.83
C THR A 131 -1.30 -1.62 -13.00
N TRP A 132 -1.57 -2.69 -12.24
CA TRP A 132 -2.87 -3.34 -12.21
C TRP A 132 -3.95 -2.34 -11.76
N LEU A 133 -3.72 -1.60 -10.67
CA LEU A 133 -4.69 -0.63 -10.16
C LEU A 133 -5.03 0.45 -11.19
N ILE A 134 -4.01 1.08 -11.80
CA ILE A 134 -4.18 2.13 -12.81
C ILE A 134 -5.00 1.62 -13.99
N ASN A 135 -4.66 0.44 -14.50
CA ASN A 135 -5.36 -0.15 -15.65
C ASN A 135 -6.81 -0.53 -15.30
N ASN A 136 -7.08 -1.03 -14.10
CA ASN A 136 -8.44 -1.33 -13.66
C ASN A 136 -9.27 -0.06 -13.47
N LEU A 137 -8.71 1.00 -12.88
CA LEU A 137 -9.39 2.29 -12.75
C LEU A 137 -9.76 2.89 -14.11
N ALA A 138 -8.88 2.76 -15.10
CA ALA A 138 -9.15 3.24 -16.45
C ALA A 138 -10.39 2.56 -17.09
N THR A 139 -10.66 1.29 -16.79
CA THR A 139 -11.86 0.58 -17.30
C THR A 139 -13.18 1.19 -16.84
N VAL A 140 -13.16 1.94 -15.74
CA VAL A 140 -14.33 2.66 -15.19
C VAL A 140 -14.19 4.18 -15.33
N GLY A 141 -13.30 4.64 -16.23
CA GLY A 141 -13.09 6.06 -16.54
C GLY A 141 -12.45 6.86 -15.41
N LYS A 142 -11.73 6.21 -14.48
CA LYS A 142 -11.04 6.87 -13.37
C LYS A 142 -9.52 6.88 -13.58
N ALA A 143 -8.88 7.95 -13.14
CA ALA A 143 -7.43 8.07 -13.08
C ALA A 143 -6.98 8.42 -11.66
N LEU A 144 -5.71 8.15 -11.37
CA LEU A 144 -5.08 8.60 -10.13
C LEU A 144 -4.57 10.04 -10.30
N PRO A 145 -5.00 10.99 -9.45
CA PRO A 145 -4.54 12.36 -9.56
C PRO A 145 -3.04 12.51 -9.28
N LYS A 146 -2.47 13.62 -9.76
CA LYS A 146 -1.12 14.04 -9.34
C LYS A 146 -1.04 14.18 -7.81
N ASN A 147 0.11 13.81 -7.24
CA ASN A 147 0.43 13.83 -5.81
C ASN A 147 -0.42 12.87 -4.95
N TYR A 148 -1.19 11.96 -5.55
CA TYR A 148 -1.86 10.92 -4.77
C TYR A 148 -0.86 9.88 -4.27
N TYR A 149 -1.10 9.41 -3.03
CA TYR A 149 -0.39 8.30 -2.40
C TYR A 149 -1.13 6.99 -2.66
N ILE A 150 -0.37 5.94 -2.97
CA ILE A 150 -0.89 4.60 -3.22
C ILE A 150 -0.06 3.59 -2.44
N SER A 151 -0.73 2.84 -1.57
CA SER A 151 -0.21 1.62 -0.94
C SER A 151 -0.32 0.46 -1.92
N THR A 152 0.72 -0.37 -2.01
CA THR A 152 0.80 -1.41 -3.04
C THR A 152 0.50 -2.81 -2.55
N GLY A 153 0.43 -3.01 -1.23
CA GLY A 153 0.25 -4.30 -0.60
C GLY A 153 1.42 -4.67 0.33
N THR A 154 1.13 -5.58 1.25
CA THR A 154 2.06 -6.01 2.28
C THR A 154 3.27 -6.77 1.74
N CYS A 155 4.44 -6.47 2.30
CA CYS A 155 5.70 -7.16 2.00
C CYS A 155 5.93 -8.39 2.90
N THR A 156 5.12 -8.57 3.94
CA THR A 156 5.19 -9.67 4.92
C THR A 156 3.82 -10.33 5.09
N LYS A 157 3.71 -11.30 5.99
CA LYS A 157 2.39 -11.62 6.58
C LYS A 157 1.94 -10.47 7.47
N ALA A 158 0.64 -10.26 7.58
CA ALA A 158 0.05 -9.35 8.56
C ALA A 158 0.37 -9.85 9.99
N ILE A 159 0.78 -8.95 10.87
CA ILE A 159 1.15 -9.28 12.25
C ILE A 159 0.22 -8.56 13.23
N PRO A 160 -0.33 -9.23 14.26
CA PRO A 160 -1.17 -8.57 15.28
C PRO A 160 -0.38 -7.67 16.23
#